data_AF-A0A8J2NKZ2-F1
#
_entry.id   AF-A0A8J2NKZ2-F1
#
_cell.length_a   1.000
_cell.length_b   1.000
_cell.length_c   1.000
_cell.angle_alpha   90.00
_cell.angle_beta   90.00
_cell.angle_gamma   90.00
#
_symmetry.space_group_name_H-M   'P 1'
#
loop_
_entity.id
_entity.type
_entity.pdbx_description
1 polymer ?
#
loop_
_entity_poly.entity_id
_entity_poly.type
_entity_poly.pdbx_seq_one_letter_code
_entity_poly.pdbx_strand_id
1 'polypeptide(L)'
;VLGSVAGLGIVPAREKLETKWGRTFLQKPSHKSVDKLKIIRELSPFPYAKRAPRADVCFTEECIDASLQLLKSINFSVNPCDDFFEYSCGKWITDNPIPPSS
;
A
#
# COMPACT_ATOMS: atom_id res chain seq x y z
N VAL A 1 -65.45 14.05 -6.85
CA VAL A 1 -64.71 14.73 -5.75
C VAL A 1 -63.61 13.78 -5.30
N LEU A 2 -62.40 14.30 -5.19
CA LEU A 2 -61.13 13.61 -4.97
C LEU A 2 -61.12 12.73 -3.71
N GLY A 3 -60.31 11.65 -3.73
CA GLY A 3 -59.96 10.96 -2.50
C GLY A 3 -59.21 9.65 -2.69
N SER A 4 -57.93 9.73 -3.08
CA SER A 4 -56.97 8.63 -2.95
C SER A 4 -56.72 8.28 -1.49
N VAL A 5 -56.66 6.99 -1.15
CA VAL A 5 -55.82 6.47 -0.06
C VAL A 5 -55.08 5.24 -0.58
N ALA A 6 -53.75 5.38 -0.61
CA ALA A 6 -52.79 4.44 -1.13
C ALA A 6 -52.77 3.13 -0.32
N GLY A 7 -52.63 2.01 -1.03
CA GLY A 7 -52.64 0.68 -0.46
C GLY A 7 -51.43 0.37 0.41
N LEU A 8 -51.68 -0.25 1.56
CA LEU A 8 -50.74 -1.13 2.24
C LEU A 8 -50.67 -2.45 1.46
N GLY A 9 -50.02 -2.40 0.30
CA GLY A 9 -49.67 -3.58 -0.47
C GLY A 9 -48.50 -4.29 0.23
N ILE A 10 -48.78 -5.47 0.78
CA ILE A 10 -47.76 -6.45 1.14
C ILE A 10 -47.00 -6.78 -0.16
N VAL A 11 -45.79 -6.23 -0.31
CA VAL A 11 -44.92 -6.58 -1.44
C VAL A 11 -44.48 -8.04 -1.25
N PRO A 12 -44.75 -8.93 -2.22
CA PRO A 12 -44.37 -10.34 -2.11
C PRO A 12 -42.85 -10.48 -2.16
N ALA A 13 -42.33 -11.51 -1.48
CA ALA A 13 -40.92 -11.85 -1.43
C ALA A 13 -40.35 -12.19 -2.83
N ARG A 14 -39.95 -11.18 -3.59
CA ARG A 14 -39.22 -11.35 -4.85
C ARG A 14 -38.29 -10.16 -5.11
N GLU A 15 -37.19 -10.09 -4.37
CA GLU A 15 -35.93 -9.49 -4.87
C GLU A 15 -34.77 -9.76 -3.86
N LYS A 16 -34.52 -11.04 -3.50
CA LYS A 16 -33.21 -11.43 -2.93
C LYS A 16 -32.17 -11.50 -4.07
N LEU A 17 -31.94 -10.38 -4.75
CA LEU A 17 -30.84 -10.23 -5.73
C LEU A 17 -29.78 -9.22 -5.29
N GLU A 18 -29.95 -8.61 -4.11
CA GLU A 18 -29.03 -7.61 -3.53
C GLU A 18 -27.95 -8.20 -2.59
N THR A 19 -27.61 -9.50 -2.67
CA THR A 19 -26.61 -10.09 -1.75
C THR A 19 -25.46 -10.85 -2.41
N LYS A 20 -25.29 -10.75 -3.74
CA LYS A 20 -24.12 -11.36 -4.42
C LYS A 20 -23.21 -10.37 -5.15
N TRP A 21 -23.66 -9.13 -5.36
CA TRP A 21 -22.86 -8.07 -6.01
C TRP A 21 -22.56 -6.86 -5.11
N GLY A 22 -22.99 -6.85 -3.84
CA GLY A 22 -22.68 -5.78 -2.88
C GLY A 22 -21.47 -6.03 -1.98
N ARG A 23 -20.83 -7.21 -2.04
CA ARG A 23 -19.61 -7.55 -1.25
C ARG A 23 -18.35 -7.76 -2.07
N THR A 24 -18.44 -7.67 -3.40
CA THR A 24 -17.29 -7.85 -4.30
C THR A 24 -16.65 -6.53 -4.72
N PHE A 25 -17.29 -5.39 -4.43
CA PHE A 25 -16.78 -4.05 -4.75
C PHE A 25 -16.28 -3.27 -3.53
N LEU A 26 -16.51 -3.78 -2.31
CA LEU A 26 -15.86 -3.26 -1.10
C LEU A 26 -14.46 -3.88 -0.98
N GLN A 27 -13.48 -3.21 -1.59
CA GLN A 27 -12.05 -3.30 -1.31
C GLN A 27 -11.47 -4.71 -1.15
N LYS A 28 -11.17 -5.41 -2.25
CA LYS A 28 -10.08 -6.40 -2.20
C LYS A 28 -8.77 -5.66 -2.48
N PRO A 29 -7.86 -5.47 -1.51
CA PRO A 29 -6.51 -5.05 -1.88
C PRO A 29 -5.91 -6.17 -2.74
N SER A 30 -5.31 -5.78 -3.86
CA SER A 30 -4.59 -6.70 -4.74
C SER A 30 -3.62 -7.53 -3.89
N HIS A 31 -3.84 -8.84 -3.82
CA HIS A 31 -3.05 -9.75 -2.96
C HIS A 31 -1.53 -9.62 -3.21
N LYS A 32 -1.13 -9.19 -4.42
CA LYS A 32 0.28 -8.97 -4.83
C LYS A 32 0.95 -7.77 -4.13
N SER A 33 0.21 -6.70 -3.85
CA SER A 33 0.80 -5.52 -3.18
C SER A 33 1.01 -5.79 -1.69
N VAL A 34 0.18 -6.62 -1.07
CA VAL A 34 0.30 -7.01 0.34
C VAL A 34 1.61 -7.77 0.62
N ASP A 35 2.06 -8.63 -0.29
CA ASP A 35 3.31 -9.37 -0.12
C ASP A 35 4.55 -8.48 -0.28
N LYS A 36 4.56 -7.54 -1.24
CA LYS A 36 5.63 -6.53 -1.36
C LYS A 36 5.68 -5.58 -0.15
N LEU A 37 4.52 -5.23 0.43
CA LEU A 37 4.43 -4.37 1.62
C LEU A 37 4.99 -5.03 2.88
N LYS A 38 4.84 -6.36 3.05
CA LYS A 38 5.49 -7.09 4.14
C LYS A 38 7.01 -6.94 4.06
N ILE A 39 7.58 -7.09 2.86
CA ILE A 39 9.03 -6.95 2.63
C ILE A 39 9.50 -5.53 3.00
N ILE A 40 8.78 -4.48 2.57
CA ILE A 40 9.08 -3.09 2.94
C ILE A 40 9.19 -2.93 4.46
N ARG A 41 8.26 -3.53 5.20
CA ARG A 41 8.22 -3.43 6.66
C ARG A 41 9.39 -4.15 7.32
N GLU A 42 9.80 -5.30 6.79
CA GLU A 42 10.97 -6.06 7.29
C GLU A 42 12.30 -5.34 6.98
N LEU A 43 12.39 -4.65 5.83
CA LEU A 43 13.60 -3.92 5.43
C LEU A 43 13.79 -2.59 6.16
N SER A 44 12.73 -2.05 6.77
CA SER A 44 12.74 -0.78 7.50
C SER A 44 13.10 -1.00 8.99
N PRO A 45 14.27 -0.58 9.50
CA PRO A 45 14.65 -0.77 10.89
C PRO A 45 14.08 0.31 11.83
N PHE A 46 13.32 1.28 11.31
CA PHE A 46 12.83 2.38 12.14
C PHE A 46 11.49 2.04 12.81
N PRO A 47 11.42 2.02 14.15
CA PRO A 47 10.15 1.89 14.87
C PRO A 47 9.28 3.16 14.81
N TYR A 48 9.78 4.24 14.18
CA TYR A 48 9.15 5.56 14.11
C TYR A 48 8.02 5.69 13.06
N ALA A 49 7.57 4.61 12.43
CA ALA A 49 6.30 4.56 11.69
C ALA A 49 5.05 4.70 12.60
N LYS A 50 5.18 5.36 13.76
CA LYS A 50 4.18 5.48 14.82
C LYS A 50 3.27 6.71 14.69
N ARG A 51 3.39 7.53 13.64
CA ARG A 51 2.51 8.70 13.48
C ARG A 51 2.20 9.07 12.03
N ALA A 52 1.28 8.30 11.44
CA ALA A 52 0.10 8.82 10.73
C ALA A 52 -0.68 7.65 10.10
N PRO A 53 -2.00 7.52 10.29
CA PRO A 53 -2.88 7.17 9.20
C PRO A 53 -3.23 8.49 8.51
N ARG A 54 -2.45 8.87 7.50
CA ARG A 54 -2.85 9.98 6.64
C ARG A 54 -3.18 9.36 5.30
N ALA A 55 -4.17 9.94 4.63
CA ALA A 55 -4.53 9.60 3.27
C ALA A 55 -3.42 9.95 2.24
N ASP A 56 -2.16 10.05 2.67
CA ASP A 56 -0.97 10.50 1.94
C ASP A 56 0.02 9.38 1.60
N VAL A 57 -0.14 8.17 2.15
CA VAL A 57 0.68 7.01 1.79
C VAL A 57 0.11 6.35 0.53
N CYS A 58 0.90 6.33 -0.53
CA CYS A 58 0.59 5.64 -1.77
C CYS A 58 0.74 4.12 -1.61
N PHE A 59 -0.17 3.37 -2.23
CA PHE A 59 -0.12 1.90 -2.32
C PHE A 59 -0.24 1.40 -3.77
N THR A 60 0.05 2.27 -4.74
CA THR A 60 0.16 1.86 -6.14
C THR A 60 1.41 0.99 -6.31
N GLU A 61 1.43 0.15 -7.35
CA GLU A 61 2.54 -0.77 -7.59
C GLU A 61 3.86 -0.02 -7.81
N GLU A 62 3.81 1.09 -8.52
CA GLU A 62 4.96 1.94 -8.82
C GLU A 62 5.56 2.52 -7.54
N CYS A 63 4.70 2.96 -6.60
CA CYS A 63 5.15 3.48 -5.31
C CYS A 63 5.82 2.39 -4.46
N ILE A 64 5.25 1.18 -4.46
CA ILE A 64 5.80 0.04 -3.74
C ILE A 64 7.15 -0.37 -4.34
N ASP A 65 7.28 -0.41 -5.66
CA ASP A 65 8.54 -0.80 -6.31
C ASP A 65 9.63 0.26 -6.11
N ALA A 66 9.29 1.55 -6.22
CA ALA A 66 10.22 2.63 -5.93
C ALA A 66 10.71 2.59 -4.48
N SER A 67 9.80 2.42 -3.51
CA SER A 67 10.18 2.34 -2.10
C SER A 67 11.06 1.12 -1.79
N LEU A 68 10.80 -0.03 -2.42
CA LEU A 68 11.67 -1.21 -2.29
C LEU A 68 13.08 -0.98 -2.84
N GLN A 69 13.22 -0.29 -3.97
CA GLN A 69 14.53 0.03 -4.52
C GLN A 69 15.32 0.95 -3.59
N LEU A 70 14.67 1.97 -3.03
CA LEU A 70 15.30 2.87 -2.04
C LEU A 70 15.78 2.10 -0.80
N LEU A 71 14.92 1.24 -0.22
CA LEU A 71 15.27 0.48 0.98
C LEU A 71 16.45 -0.48 0.80
N LYS A 72 16.67 -0.98 -0.42
CA LYS A 72 17.83 -1.83 -0.73
C LYS A 72 19.13 -1.03 -0.76
N SER A 73 19.09 0.23 -1.17
CA SER A 73 20.27 1.09 -1.30
C SER A 73 20.73 1.72 0.02
N ILE A 74 19.83 1.88 0.99
CA ILE A 74 20.10 2.57 2.26
C ILE A 74 20.91 1.68 3.23
N ASN A 75 22.01 2.22 3.74
CA ASN A 75 22.80 1.65 4.83
C ASN A 75 22.34 2.21 6.19
N PHE A 76 21.36 1.55 6.80
CA PHE A 76 20.82 1.94 8.12
C PHE A 76 21.79 1.83 9.30
N SER A 77 23.02 1.32 9.10
CA SER A 77 24.04 1.25 10.14
C SER A 77 24.78 2.58 10.33
N VAL A 78 24.63 3.51 9.38
CA VAL A 78 25.25 4.83 9.42
C VAL A 78 24.23 5.87 9.89
N ASN A 79 24.68 6.85 10.66
CA ASN A 79 23.83 7.96 11.07
C ASN A 79 23.76 8.98 9.91
N PRO A 80 22.56 9.33 9.41
CA PRO A 80 22.42 10.27 8.31
C PRO A 80 22.94 11.68 8.62
N CYS A 81 23.07 12.06 9.90
CA CYS A 81 23.65 13.34 10.29
C CYS A 81 25.18 13.36 10.18
N ASP A 82 25.83 12.20 10.17
CA ASP A 82 27.29 12.06 10.13
C ASP A 82 27.77 11.88 8.69
N ASP A 83 27.14 10.98 7.92
CA ASP A 83 27.40 10.79 6.49
C ASP A 83 26.11 10.39 5.75
N PHE A 84 25.47 11.40 5.15
CA PHE A 84 24.23 11.18 4.41
C PHE A 84 24.44 10.40 3.10
N PHE A 85 25.62 10.48 2.49
CA PHE A 85 25.92 9.77 1.26
C PHE A 85 26.05 8.28 1.54
N GLU A 86 26.85 7.90 2.54
CA GLU A 86 26.99 6.50 2.95
C GLU A 86 25.67 5.95 3.50
N TYR A 87 24.93 6.73 4.28
CA TYR A 87 23.59 6.32 4.73
C TYR A 87 22.66 6.02 3.55
N SER A 88 22.59 6.90 2.56
CA SER A 88 21.61 6.79 1.47
C SER A 88 22.01 5.77 0.39
N CYS A 89 23.32 5.59 0.15
CA CYS A 89 23.85 4.87 -1.00
C CYS A 89 24.81 3.72 -0.66
N GLY A 90 25.25 3.58 0.60
CA GLY A 90 26.35 2.67 0.97
C GLY A 90 26.12 1.21 0.58
N LYS A 91 24.88 0.72 0.69
CA LYS A 91 24.56 -0.64 0.21
C LYS A 91 24.57 -0.74 -1.31
N TRP A 92 24.07 0.29 -2.01
CA TRP A 92 24.07 0.28 -3.47
C TRP A 92 25.48 0.17 -4.03
N ILE A 93 26.44 0.92 -3.47
CA ILE A 93 27.85 0.88 -3.89
C ILE A 93 28.44 -0.52 -3.66
N THR A 94 28.09 -1.15 -2.54
CA THR A 94 28.51 -2.52 -2.23
C THR A 94 27.95 -3.54 -3.22
N ASP A 95 26.70 -3.37 -3.65
CA ASP A 95 26.01 -4.29 -4.55
C ASP A 95 26.28 -4.03 -6.04
N ASN A 96 26.87 -2.89 -6.40
CA ASN A 96 27.09 -2.45 -7.79
C ASN A 96 28.56 -2.02 -8.02
N PRO A 97 29.51 -2.95 -7.98
CA PRO A 97 30.92 -2.64 -8.25
C PRO A 97 31.11 -2.18 -9.71
N ILE A 98 32.00 -1.21 -9.90
CA ILE A 98 32.37 -0.72 -11.23
C ILE A 98 33.03 -1.88 -12.00
N PRO A 99 32.56 -2.22 -13.21
CA PRO A 99 33.18 -3.26 -14.01
C PRO A 99 34.62 -2.86 -14.38
N PRO A 100 35.52 -3.84 -14.60
CA PRO A 100 36.87 -3.52 -15.06
C PRO A 100 36.81 -2.71 -16.36
N SER A 101 37.71 -1.75 -16.51
CA SER A 101 37.83 -0.97 -17.75
C SER A 101 38.10 -1.92 -18.92
N SER A 102 37.23 -1.86 -19.92
CA SER A 102 37.26 -2.65 -21.16
C SER A 102 38.60 -2.58 -21.90
#